data_AF-C6X5A1-F1
#
_entry.id   AF-C6X5A1-F1
#
_cell.length_a   1.000
_cell.length_b   1.000
_cell.length_c   1.000
_cell.angle_alpha   90.00
_cell.angle_beta   90.00
_cell.angle_gamma   90.00
#
_symmetry.space_group_name_H-M   'P 1'
#
loop_
_entity.id
_entity.type
_entity.pdbx_description
1 polymer ?
#
loop_
_entity_poly.entity_id
_entity_poly.type
_entity_poly.pdbx_seq_one_letter_code
_entity_poly.pdbx_strand_id
1 'polypeptide(L)'
;MEENIVEFWINSDSQLSKILTDIESETEVLESQADKAFHKVAEEYNLPKMPNDIDYDDENYDDEIKSVYEVLGLIKYAYPDEDPRGNVMLALTCVKDNIPFDIENVLSEAEKQEIDTSQISGICYTGTNYNVEIKFIINGENWADSNCNLFLKIV
;
A
#
# COMPACT_ATOMS: atom_id res chain seq x y z
N MET A 1 19.31 12.72 12.64
CA MET A 1 18.21 11.74 12.77
C MET A 1 17.27 12.08 11.64
N GLU A 2 17.11 11.17 10.68
CA GLU A 2 15.97 11.26 9.76
C GLU A 2 14.70 11.24 10.61
N GLU A 3 13.84 12.21 10.40
CA GLU A 3 12.55 12.30 11.07
C GLU A 3 11.63 11.25 10.45
N ASN A 4 10.95 10.44 11.27
CA ASN A 4 9.99 9.47 10.78
C ASN A 4 8.84 10.24 10.11
N ILE A 5 8.67 10.07 8.80
CA ILE A 5 7.71 10.84 7.98
C ILE A 5 6.26 10.66 8.45
N VAL A 6 5.92 9.49 8.97
CA VAL A 6 4.59 9.19 9.51
C VAL A 6 4.39 9.96 10.81
N GLU A 7 5.37 9.88 11.72
CA GLU A 7 5.33 10.60 13.00
C GLU A 7 5.29 12.12 12.79
N PHE A 8 6.05 12.63 11.83
CA PHE A 8 6.02 14.04 11.46
C PHE A 8 4.63 14.48 10.99
N TRP A 9 3.97 13.70 10.13
CA TRP A 9 2.62 14.04 9.66
C TRP A 9 1.61 14.02 10.81
N ILE A 10 1.63 12.98 11.65
CA ILE A 10 0.73 12.87 12.81
C ILE A 10 0.92 14.05 13.77
N ASN A 11 2.16 14.46 14.02
CA ASN A 11 2.47 15.54 14.96
C ASN A 11 2.21 16.94 14.40
N SER A 12 2.32 17.12 13.07
CA SER A 12 2.12 18.42 12.41
C SER A 12 0.67 18.68 12.01
N ASP A 13 -0.16 17.63 11.90
CA ASP A 13 -1.54 17.73 11.44
C ASP A 13 -2.53 17.33 12.54
N SER A 14 -3.15 18.35 13.15
CA SER A 14 -4.15 18.16 14.21
C SER A 14 -5.41 17.42 13.74
N GLN A 15 -5.76 17.53 12.45
CA GLN A 15 -6.94 16.86 11.90
C GLN A 15 -6.65 15.36 11.77
N LEU A 16 -5.49 14.98 11.24
CA LEU A 16 -5.04 13.59 11.22
C LEU A 16 -5.00 13.01 12.64
N SER A 17 -4.34 13.71 13.57
CA SER A 17 -4.21 13.27 14.96
C SER A 17 -5.57 13.01 15.61
N LYS A 18 -6.54 13.88 15.34
CA LYS A 18 -7.92 13.72 15.80
C LYS A 18 -8.59 12.49 15.19
N ILE A 19 -8.47 12.28 13.87
CA ILE A 19 -9.04 11.10 13.18
C ILE A 19 -8.49 9.81 13.78
N LEU A 20 -7.18 9.73 14.01
CA LEU A 20 -6.55 8.55 14.60
C LEU A 20 -7.00 8.31 16.04
N THR A 21 -7.09 9.38 16.85
CA THR A 21 -7.61 9.31 18.22
C THR A 21 -9.06 8.80 18.24
N ASP A 22 -9.89 9.29 17.33
CA ASP A 22 -11.29 8.87 17.21
C ASP A 22 -11.36 7.37 16.83
N ILE A 23 -10.54 6.92 15.88
CA ILE A 23 -10.45 5.49 15.49
C ILE A 23 -10.03 4.61 16.68
N GLU A 24 -8.98 5.00 17.41
CA GLU A 24 -8.50 4.29 18.59
C GLU A 24 -9.58 4.17 19.68
N SER A 25 -10.42 5.20 19.83
CA SER A 25 -11.53 5.19 20.79
C SER A 25 -12.69 4.27 20.40
N GLU A 26 -12.83 3.94 19.11
CA GLU A 26 -13.95 3.13 18.60
C GLU A 26 -13.70 1.61 18.73
N THR A 27 -12.45 1.15 18.80
CA THR A 27 -12.12 -0.28 18.85
C THR A 27 -10.70 -0.52 19.36
N GLU A 28 -10.48 -1.60 20.10
CA GLU A 28 -9.15 -2.05 20.53
C GLU A 28 -8.47 -3.01 19.53
N VAL A 29 -9.18 -3.45 18.47
CA VAL A 29 -8.67 -4.41 17.49
C VAL A 29 -7.84 -3.68 16.44
N LEU A 30 -6.54 -4.00 16.36
CA LEU A 30 -5.57 -3.27 15.53
C LEU A 30 -5.91 -3.30 14.04
N GLU A 31 -6.38 -4.43 13.53
CA GLU A 31 -6.80 -4.61 12.14
C GLU A 31 -8.03 -3.76 11.81
N SER A 32 -8.95 -3.62 12.77
CA SER A 32 -10.12 -2.74 12.63
C SER A 32 -9.71 -1.27 12.65
N GLN A 33 -8.72 -0.89 13.47
CA GLN A 33 -8.14 0.45 13.45
C GLN A 33 -7.46 0.73 12.09
N ALA A 34 -6.68 -0.21 11.58
CA ALA A 34 -5.98 -0.09 10.30
C ALA A 34 -6.96 0.05 9.12
N ASP A 35 -8.00 -0.78 9.04
CA ASP A 35 -9.04 -0.69 8.01
C ASP A 35 -9.79 0.65 8.07
N LYS A 36 -10.15 1.11 9.27
CA LYS A 36 -10.77 2.43 9.44
C LYS A 36 -9.84 3.57 9.03
N ALA A 37 -8.55 3.49 9.35
CA ALA A 37 -7.58 4.50 8.95
C ALA A 37 -7.41 4.54 7.42
N PHE A 38 -7.31 3.37 6.79
CA PHE A 38 -7.25 3.23 5.32
C PHE A 38 -8.40 3.96 4.63
N HIS A 39 -9.61 3.86 5.18
CA HIS A 39 -10.79 4.55 4.64
C HIS A 39 -10.85 6.03 5.01
N LYS A 40 -10.87 6.35 6.32
CA LYS A 40 -11.16 7.71 6.80
C LYS A 40 -10.07 8.71 6.42
N VAL A 41 -8.79 8.31 6.50
CA VAL A 41 -7.68 9.20 6.17
C VAL A 41 -7.60 9.41 4.66
N ALA A 42 -7.74 8.36 3.84
CA ALA A 42 -7.74 8.52 2.40
C ALA A 42 -8.88 9.45 1.93
N GLU A 43 -10.07 9.34 2.53
CA GLU A 43 -11.20 10.21 2.23
C GLU A 43 -10.96 11.67 2.66
N GLU A 44 -10.51 11.90 3.90
CA GLU A 44 -10.26 13.25 4.42
C GLU A 44 -9.22 14.02 3.58
N TYR A 45 -8.17 13.32 3.14
CA TYR A 45 -7.06 13.93 2.40
C TYR A 45 -7.21 13.79 0.88
N ASN A 46 -8.35 13.27 0.40
CA ASN A 46 -8.64 13.06 -1.02
C ASN A 46 -7.53 12.29 -1.76
N LEU A 47 -7.04 11.22 -1.12
CA LEU A 47 -6.02 10.34 -1.67
C LEU A 47 -6.66 9.24 -2.54
N PRO A 48 -6.03 8.83 -3.66
CA PRO A 48 -6.51 7.69 -4.44
C PRO A 48 -6.42 6.42 -3.59
N LYS A 49 -7.56 5.92 -3.11
CA LYS A 49 -7.59 4.81 -2.15
C LYS A 49 -7.42 3.48 -2.86
N MET A 50 -8.15 3.31 -3.96
CA MET A 50 -8.16 2.12 -4.79
C MET A 50 -7.60 2.44 -6.19
N PRO A 51 -7.14 1.43 -6.96
CA PRO A 51 -6.63 1.68 -8.31
C PRO A 51 -7.65 2.38 -9.22
N ASN A 52 -8.94 2.04 -9.10
CA ASN A 52 -10.00 2.68 -9.90
C ASN A 52 -10.26 4.16 -9.55
N ASP A 53 -9.64 4.68 -8.48
CA ASP A 53 -9.66 6.11 -8.17
C ASP A 53 -8.64 6.89 -9.03
N ILE A 54 -7.81 6.19 -9.81
CA ILE A 54 -6.79 6.71 -10.72
C ILE A 54 -7.23 6.46 -12.17
N ASP A 55 -7.14 7.50 -13.00
CA ASP A 55 -7.37 7.37 -14.44
C ASP A 55 -6.05 7.00 -15.14
N TYR A 56 -5.76 5.71 -15.24
CA TYR A 56 -4.57 5.19 -15.92
C TYR A 56 -4.62 5.37 -17.44
N ASP A 57 -5.78 5.72 -18.00
CA ASP A 57 -5.97 5.94 -19.45
C ASP A 57 -5.75 7.41 -19.83
N ASP A 58 -5.49 8.32 -18.87
CA ASP A 58 -5.13 9.71 -19.16
C ASP A 58 -3.78 9.78 -19.89
N GLU A 59 -3.72 10.48 -21.01
CA GLU A 59 -2.49 10.69 -21.78
C GLU A 59 -1.41 11.46 -20.99
N ASN A 60 -1.79 12.13 -19.90
CA ASN A 60 -0.90 12.80 -18.96
C ASN A 60 -0.71 12.02 -17.65
N TYR A 61 -1.11 10.74 -17.61
CA TYR A 61 -0.91 9.89 -16.45
C TYR A 61 0.59 9.84 -16.10
N ASP A 62 0.86 10.13 -14.83
CA ASP A 62 2.17 9.98 -14.25
C ASP A 62 2.25 8.57 -13.65
N ASP A 63 3.11 7.73 -14.23
CA ASP A 63 3.33 6.34 -13.81
C ASP A 63 3.80 6.24 -12.34
N GLU A 64 4.23 7.35 -11.73
CA GLU A 64 4.57 7.45 -10.32
C GLU A 64 3.33 7.51 -9.40
N ILE A 65 2.16 7.90 -9.91
CA ILE A 65 0.92 7.96 -9.12
C ILE A 65 0.44 6.54 -8.82
N LYS A 66 0.39 6.22 -7.52
CA LYS A 66 -0.13 4.94 -7.00
C LYS A 66 -1.27 5.16 -6.01
N SER A 67 -2.17 4.21 -5.95
CA SER A 67 -3.22 4.16 -4.94
C SER A 67 -2.68 3.67 -3.60
N VAL A 68 -3.36 4.01 -2.50
CA VAL A 68 -3.03 3.52 -1.16
C VAL A 68 -3.05 1.99 -1.13
N TYR A 69 -3.99 1.36 -1.84
CA TYR A 69 -4.07 -0.08 -2.03
C TYR A 69 -2.79 -0.68 -2.64
N GLU A 70 -2.26 -0.09 -3.70
CA GLU A 70 -1.03 -0.55 -4.35
C GLU A 70 0.17 -0.47 -3.41
N VAL A 71 0.35 0.69 -2.77
CA VAL A 71 1.49 0.91 -1.87
C VAL A 71 1.41 0.02 -0.63
N LEU A 72 0.20 -0.13 -0.05
CA LEU A 72 -0.02 -0.99 1.11
C LEU A 72 0.28 -2.46 0.79
N GLY A 73 -0.08 -2.95 -0.40
CA GLY A 73 0.24 -4.32 -0.81
C GLY A 73 1.75 -4.60 -0.79
N LEU A 74 2.55 -3.66 -1.30
CA LEU A 74 4.01 -3.75 -1.28
C LEU A 74 4.57 -3.70 0.15
N ILE A 75 4.09 -2.77 0.97
CA ILE A 75 4.50 -2.61 2.37
C ILE A 75 4.22 -3.88 3.18
N LYS A 76 3.00 -4.43 3.09
CA LYS A 76 2.62 -5.65 3.82
C LYS A 76 3.47 -6.85 3.43
N TYR A 77 3.89 -6.92 2.18
CA TYR A 77 4.76 -7.99 1.72
C TYR A 77 6.19 -7.82 2.24
N ALA A 78 6.75 -6.61 2.18
CA ALA A 78 8.09 -6.32 2.68
C ALA A 78 8.19 -6.43 4.21
N TYR A 79 7.10 -6.11 4.91
CA TYR A 79 7.05 -6.01 6.37
C TYR A 79 5.81 -6.74 6.95
N PRO A 80 5.74 -8.08 6.83
CA PRO A 80 4.53 -8.84 7.17
C PRO A 80 4.23 -8.90 8.67
N ASP A 81 5.24 -8.71 9.52
CA ASP A 81 5.13 -8.80 10.99
C ASP A 81 4.95 -7.43 11.68
N GLU A 82 4.93 -6.34 10.92
CA GLU A 82 4.79 -4.98 11.46
C GLU A 82 3.35 -4.65 11.87
N ASP A 83 3.19 -3.63 12.72
CA ASP A 83 1.87 -3.17 13.15
C ASP A 83 1.03 -2.75 11.93
N PRO A 84 -0.18 -3.32 11.74
CA PRO A 84 -0.98 -3.04 10.55
C PRO A 84 -1.38 -1.57 10.42
N ARG A 85 -1.48 -0.85 11.54
CA ARG A 85 -1.77 0.60 11.56
C ARG A 85 -0.56 1.38 11.04
N GLY A 86 0.64 0.95 11.42
CA GLY A 86 1.89 1.51 10.90
C GLY A 86 2.00 1.33 9.39
N ASN A 87 1.72 0.13 8.88
CA ASN A 87 1.73 -0.16 7.45
C ASN A 87 0.73 0.71 6.66
N VAL A 88 -0.50 0.85 7.16
CA VAL A 88 -1.51 1.73 6.55
C VAL A 88 -1.07 3.20 6.56
N MET A 89 -0.55 3.69 7.68
CA MET A 89 -0.11 5.08 7.78
C MET A 89 1.10 5.37 6.89
N LEU A 90 2.03 4.43 6.75
CA LEU A 90 3.13 4.54 5.81
C LEU A 90 2.61 4.61 4.36
N ALA A 91 1.69 3.73 3.97
CA ALA A 91 1.09 3.75 2.64
C ALA A 91 0.41 5.10 2.32
N LEU A 92 -0.40 5.60 3.26
CA LEU A 92 -1.08 6.90 3.14
C LEU A 92 -0.08 8.05 3.00
N THR A 93 1.00 8.03 3.78
CA THR A 93 2.04 9.07 3.73
C THR A 93 2.77 9.04 2.38
N CYS A 94 3.15 7.86 1.91
CA CYS A 94 3.80 7.69 0.62
C CYS A 94 2.94 8.22 -0.53
N VAL A 95 1.64 7.89 -0.55
CA VAL A 95 0.72 8.39 -1.59
C VAL A 95 0.51 9.89 -1.48
N LYS A 96 0.32 10.42 -0.28
CA LYS A 96 0.12 11.86 -0.04
C LYS A 96 1.29 12.70 -0.54
N ASP A 97 2.52 12.26 -0.26
CA ASP A 97 3.73 13.01 -0.55
C ASP A 97 4.43 12.56 -1.85
N ASN A 98 3.79 11.69 -2.64
CA ASN A 98 4.33 11.06 -3.85
C ASN A 98 5.72 10.45 -3.63
N ILE A 99 5.91 9.77 -2.50
CA ILE A 99 7.15 9.09 -2.16
C ILE A 99 7.08 7.67 -2.73
N PRO A 100 7.97 7.29 -3.66
CA PRO A 100 8.00 5.95 -4.19
C PRO A 100 8.35 4.94 -3.10
N PHE A 101 7.61 3.84 -3.04
CA PHE A 101 7.95 2.75 -2.13
C PHE A 101 9.06 1.90 -2.73
N ASP A 102 10.07 1.59 -1.91
CA ASP A 102 11.26 0.87 -2.35
C ASP A 102 10.95 -0.60 -2.64
N ILE A 103 10.95 -0.95 -3.94
CA ILE A 103 10.66 -2.30 -4.41
C ILE A 103 11.77 -3.29 -4.04
N GLU A 104 12.99 -2.83 -3.77
CA GLU A 104 14.12 -3.70 -3.44
C GLU A 104 13.87 -4.48 -2.15
N ASN A 105 13.20 -3.85 -1.16
CA ASN A 105 12.81 -4.54 0.08
C ASN A 105 11.78 -5.64 -0.19
N VAL A 106 10.85 -5.40 -1.13
CA VAL A 106 9.85 -6.39 -1.53
C VAL A 106 10.51 -7.57 -2.24
N LEU A 107 11.43 -7.30 -3.16
CA LEU A 107 12.18 -8.34 -3.88
C LEU A 107 13.10 -9.12 -2.94
N SER A 108 13.77 -8.45 -2.00
CA SER A 108 14.57 -9.10 -0.97
C SER A 108 13.75 -10.07 -0.12
N GLU A 109 12.52 -9.68 0.23
CA GLU A 109 11.60 -10.57 0.96
C GLU A 109 11.11 -11.74 0.10
N ALA A 110 10.93 -11.53 -1.21
CA ALA A 110 10.61 -12.58 -2.16
C ALA A 110 11.70 -13.64 -2.26
N GLU A 111 12.97 -13.22 -2.32
CA GLU A 111 14.13 -14.12 -2.38
C GLU A 111 14.25 -14.97 -1.11
N LYS A 112 13.95 -14.41 0.07
CA LYS A 112 13.89 -15.17 1.33
C LYS A 112 12.81 -16.25 1.30
N GLN A 113 11.75 -16.04 0.53
CA GLN A 113 10.68 -17.00 0.27
C GLN A 113 11.00 -17.93 -0.92
N GLU A 114 12.26 -17.99 -1.36
CA GLU A 114 12.76 -18.84 -2.45
C GLU A 114 12.15 -18.52 -3.82
N ILE A 115 11.62 -17.31 -4.01
CA ILE A 115 11.15 -16.82 -5.32
C ILE A 115 12.35 -16.32 -6.13
N ASP A 116 12.55 -16.86 -7.33
CA ASP A 116 13.56 -16.37 -8.28
C ASP A 116 13.11 -15.03 -8.88
N THR A 117 13.64 -13.94 -8.34
CA THR A 117 13.31 -12.57 -8.74
C THR A 117 13.61 -12.29 -10.21
N SER A 118 14.57 -13.00 -10.81
CA SER A 118 14.88 -12.88 -12.25
C SER A 118 13.77 -13.40 -13.16
N GLN A 119 12.84 -14.19 -12.62
CA GLN A 119 11.70 -14.74 -13.35
C GLN A 119 10.42 -13.94 -13.14
N ILE A 120 10.40 -12.94 -12.25
CA ILE A 120 9.19 -12.15 -11.98
C ILE A 120 8.86 -11.29 -13.21
N SER A 121 7.65 -11.48 -13.72
CA SER A 121 7.09 -10.72 -14.84
C SER A 121 6.19 -9.56 -14.40
N GLY A 122 5.71 -9.62 -13.16
CA GLY A 122 4.86 -8.59 -12.57
C GLY A 122 4.29 -8.99 -11.21
N ILE A 123 3.52 -8.07 -10.65
CA ILE A 123 2.85 -8.20 -9.37
C ILE A 123 1.35 -8.22 -9.61
N CYS A 124 0.71 -9.26 -9.09
CA CYS A 124 -0.73 -9.36 -9.00
C CYS A 124 -1.20 -8.94 -7.61
N TYR A 125 -2.09 -7.97 -7.54
CA TYR A 125 -2.73 -7.52 -6.32
C TYR A 125 -4.10 -8.17 -6.17
N THR A 126 -4.37 -8.72 -4.99
CA THR A 126 -5.62 -9.41 -4.64
C THR A 126 -6.17 -8.89 -3.32
N GLY A 127 -7.39 -9.28 -2.96
CA GLY A 127 -8.07 -8.79 -1.75
C GLY A 127 -8.72 -7.42 -1.95
N THR A 128 -9.26 -6.84 -0.89
CA THR A 128 -10.02 -5.58 -0.96
C THR A 128 -9.62 -4.62 0.13
N ASN A 129 -9.52 -3.33 -0.18
CA ASN A 129 -9.18 -2.27 0.75
C ASN A 129 -7.87 -2.60 1.50
N TYR A 130 -7.88 -2.47 2.83
CA TYR A 130 -6.77 -2.84 3.72
C TYR A 130 -6.31 -4.31 3.59
N ASN A 131 -7.21 -5.22 3.21
CA ASN A 131 -6.90 -6.64 3.05
C ASN A 131 -6.17 -6.96 1.74
N VAL A 132 -5.56 -5.96 1.10
CA VAL A 132 -4.71 -6.15 -0.07
C VAL A 132 -3.56 -7.12 0.24
N GLU A 133 -3.29 -8.01 -0.70
CA GLU A 133 -2.14 -8.91 -0.72
C GLU A 133 -1.54 -8.90 -2.11
N ILE A 134 -0.23 -9.16 -2.20
CA ILE A 134 0.44 -9.29 -3.49
C ILE A 134 0.90 -10.73 -3.72
N LYS A 135 0.91 -11.10 -4.99
CA LYS A 135 1.50 -12.33 -5.48
C LYS A 135 2.38 -11.99 -6.69
N PHE A 136 3.61 -12.47 -6.69
CA PHE A 136 4.47 -12.40 -7.86
C PHE A 136 4.00 -13.37 -8.94
N ILE A 137 3.98 -12.88 -10.18
CA ILE A 137 3.67 -13.68 -11.37
C ILE A 137 4.99 -13.94 -12.09
N ILE A 138 5.40 -15.20 -12.18
CA ILE A 138 6.64 -15.59 -12.87
C ILE A 138 6.42 -15.79 -14.37
N ASN A 139 7.49 -15.70 -15.15
CA ASN A 139 7.46 -15.89 -16.60
C ASN A 139 6.80 -17.22 -16.98
N GLY A 140 5.73 -17.14 -17.79
CA GLY A 140 4.97 -18.29 -18.26
C GLY A 140 3.72 -18.62 -17.43
N GLU A 141 3.50 -17.96 -16.28
CA GLU A 141 2.24 -18.03 -15.56
C GLU A 141 1.18 -17.10 -16.15
N ASN A 142 -0.07 -17.58 -16.18
CA ASN A 142 -1.22 -16.75 -16.56
C ASN A 142 -1.83 -16.12 -15.31
N TRP A 143 -1.85 -14.79 -15.25
CA TRP A 143 -2.44 -14.04 -14.15
C TRP A 143 -3.98 -13.97 -14.23
N ALA A 144 -4.58 -14.26 -15.39
CA ALA A 144 -6.03 -14.18 -15.60
C ALA A 144 -6.85 -15.10 -14.67
N ASP A 145 -6.25 -16.19 -14.18
CA ASP A 145 -6.89 -17.13 -13.27
C ASP A 145 -6.59 -16.83 -11.78
N SER A 146 -5.88 -15.75 -11.47
CA SER A 146 -5.33 -15.47 -10.12
C SER A 146 -6.20 -14.54 -9.25
N ASN A 147 -7.48 -14.33 -9.57
CA ASN A 147 -8.36 -13.35 -8.89
C ASN A 147 -7.69 -11.95 -8.75
N CYS A 148 -6.98 -11.55 -9.80
CA CYS A 148 -6.18 -10.34 -9.80
C CYS A 148 -7.07 -9.10 -9.95
N ASN A 149 -7.03 -8.21 -8.96
CA ASN A 149 -7.75 -6.93 -9.02
C ASN A 149 -6.95 -5.86 -9.76
N LEU A 150 -5.62 -5.95 -9.71
CA LEU A 150 -4.69 -5.11 -10.45
C LEU A 150 -3.43 -5.92 -10.75
N PHE A 151 -2.94 -5.83 -11.98
CA PHE A 151 -1.66 -6.40 -12.38
C PHE A 151 -0.71 -5.29 -12.83
N LEU A 152 0.45 -5.21 -12.21
CA LEU A 152 1.52 -4.28 -12.59
C LEU A 152 2.72 -5.06 -13.12
N LYS A 153 3.20 -4.70 -14.30
CA LYS A 153 4.38 -5.32 -14.91
C LYS A 153 5.66 -4.75 -14.29
N ILE A 154 6.60 -5.62 -13.93
CA ILE A 154 7.97 -5.24 -13.57
C ILE A 154 8.84 -5.62 -14.77
N VAL A 155 9.60 -4.66 -15.32
CA VAL A 155 10.43 -4.84 -16.52
C VAL A 155 11.90 -4.95 -16.14
#